data_AF-A0A2U1MB16-F1
#
_entry.id   AF-A0A2U1MB16-F1
#
_cell.length_a   1.000
_cell.length_b   1.000
_cell.length_c   1.000
_cell.angle_alpha   90.00
_cell.angle_beta   90.00
_cell.angle_gamma   90.00
#
_symmetry.space_group_name_H-M   'P 1'
#
loop_
_entity.id
_entity.type
_entity.pdbx_description
1 polymer ?
#
loop_
_entity_poly.entity_id
_entity_poly.type
_entity_poly.pdbx_seq_one_letter_code
_entity_poly.pdbx_strand_id
1 'polypeptide(L)'
;MGPKFPKCMKIAREIGDRRLDRVLHEVFSREKKAYRDAERVYNEMIEEILVRVEERHGLIGEMKKFVGGHVLDEAVVDLKVSEEDDFAEVARLMQMRHVARVKVGEKSNIIKKLKKF
;
A
#
# COMPACT_ATOMS: atom_id res chain seq x y z
N MET A 1 -7.58 -36.40 11.56
CA MET A 1 -7.40 -35.22 10.68
C MET A 1 -8.09 -34.03 11.30
N GLY A 2 -7.39 -32.91 11.50
CA GLY A 2 -8.01 -31.66 11.96
C GLY A 2 -8.85 -31.00 10.86
N PRO A 3 -9.81 -30.11 11.20
CA PRO A 3 -10.62 -29.44 10.20
C PRO A 3 -9.74 -28.60 9.26
N LYS A 4 -9.99 -28.66 7.94
CA LYS A 4 -9.25 -27.92 6.90
C LYS A 4 -9.22 -26.40 7.13
N PHE A 5 -10.19 -25.84 7.87
CA PHE A 5 -10.28 -24.40 8.16
C PHE A 5 -10.78 -24.14 9.60
N PRO A 6 -9.88 -24.20 10.60
CA PRO A 6 -10.28 -24.05 12.00
C PRO A 6 -10.87 -22.67 12.34
N LYS A 7 -10.46 -21.62 11.61
CA LYS A 7 -11.04 -20.26 11.76
C LYS A 7 -12.50 -20.19 11.30
N CYS A 8 -12.86 -20.86 10.21
CA CYS A 8 -14.24 -20.90 9.69
C CYS A 8 -15.17 -21.68 10.63
N MET A 9 -14.68 -22.79 11.21
CA MET A 9 -15.45 -23.57 12.19
C MET A 9 -15.74 -22.77 13.47
N LYS A 10 -14.79 -21.95 13.93
CA LYS A 10 -14.99 -21.06 15.08
C LYS A 10 -16.06 -20.00 14.79
N ILE A 11 -15.98 -19.37 13.61
CA ILE A 11 -16.98 -18.39 13.14
C ILE A 11 -18.38 -19.03 13.07
N ALA A 12 -18.50 -20.23 12.48
CA ALA A 12 -19.77 -20.94 12.38
C ALA A 12 -20.38 -21.27 13.75
N ARG A 13 -19.57 -21.69 14.73
CA ARG A 13 -20.03 -21.91 16.12
C ARG A 13 -20.49 -20.61 16.78
N GLU A 14 -19.70 -19.54 16.70
CA GLU A 14 -20.07 -18.26 17.31
C GLU A 14 -21.32 -17.62 16.67
N ILE A 15 -21.55 -17.85 15.38
CA ILE A 15 -22.80 -17.50 14.69
C ILE A 15 -23.97 -18.35 15.21
N GLY A 16 -23.78 -19.66 15.36
CA GLY A 16 -24.77 -20.58 15.95
C GLY A 16 -25.16 -20.20 17.38
N ASP A 17 -24.21 -19.67 18.16
CA ASP A 17 -24.40 -19.18 19.53
C ASP A 17 -24.99 -17.76 19.61
N ARG A 18 -25.48 -17.20 18.49
CA ARG A 18 -26.04 -15.83 18.38
C ARG A 18 -25.07 -14.69 18.73
N ARG A 19 -23.75 -14.94 18.75
CA ARG A 19 -22.69 -13.96 19.04
C ARG A 19 -22.15 -13.29 17.77
N LEU A 20 -23.07 -12.93 16.87
CA LEU A 20 -22.77 -12.40 15.53
C LEU A 20 -21.99 -11.09 15.60
N ASP A 21 -22.28 -10.26 16.59
CA ASP A 21 -21.59 -9.00 16.89
C ASP A 21 -20.09 -9.20 17.10
N ARG A 22 -19.69 -10.20 17.90
CA ARG A 22 -18.28 -10.50 18.19
C ARG A 22 -17.56 -11.04 16.97
N VAL A 23 -18.22 -11.90 16.20
CA VAL A 23 -17.69 -12.44 14.95
C VAL A 23 -17.43 -11.31 13.95
N LEU A 24 -18.43 -10.46 13.72
CA LEU A 24 -18.31 -9.33 12.81
C LEU A 24 -17.24 -8.34 13.28
N HIS A 25 -17.19 -8.04 14.58
CA HIS A 25 -16.18 -7.15 15.14
C HIS A 25 -14.76 -7.69 14.90
N GLU A 26 -14.52 -8.99 15.12
CA GLU A 26 -13.21 -9.61 14.90
C GLU A 26 -12.80 -9.57 13.42
N VAL A 27 -13.72 -9.92 12.51
CA VAL A 27 -13.47 -9.89 11.07
C VAL A 27 -13.11 -8.47 10.61
N PHE A 28 -13.94 -7.48 10.93
CA PHE A 28 -13.68 -6.10 10.50
C PHE A 28 -12.46 -5.49 11.17
N SER A 29 -12.12 -5.90 12.40
CA SER A 29 -10.89 -5.47 13.07
C SER A 29 -9.64 -5.99 12.35
N ARG A 30 -9.66 -7.25 11.90
CA ARG A 30 -8.56 -7.83 11.11
C ARG A 30 -8.42 -7.16 9.75
N GLU A 31 -9.52 -6.94 9.04
CA GLU A 31 -9.52 -6.22 7.77
C GLU A 31 -9.00 -4.79 7.93
N LYS A 32 -9.47 -4.07 8.95
CA LYS A 32 -8.98 -2.73 9.28
C LYS A 32 -7.47 -2.72 9.52
N LYS A 33 -6.95 -3.69 10.26
CA LYS A 33 -5.52 -3.82 10.50
C LYS A 33 -4.76 -4.05 9.20
N ALA A 34 -5.22 -4.98 8.35
CA ALA A 34 -4.59 -5.26 7.07
C ALA A 34 -4.52 -4.01 6.17
N TYR A 35 -5.60 -3.22 6.09
CA TYR A 35 -5.58 -1.97 5.32
C TYR A 35 -4.63 -0.92 5.91
N ARG A 36 -4.52 -0.83 7.24
CA ARG A 36 -3.56 0.07 7.90
C ARG A 36 -2.11 -0.35 7.63
N ASP A 37 -1.84 -1.65 7.73
CA ASP A 37 -0.50 -2.19 7.46
C ASP A 37 -0.12 -1.97 5.99
N ALA A 38 -1.07 -2.15 5.06
CA ALA A 38 -0.88 -1.83 3.64
C ALA A 38 -0.63 -0.33 3.41
N GLU A 39 -1.40 0.56 4.05
CA GLU A 39 -1.17 2.02 3.98
C GLU A 39 0.26 2.39 4.39
N ARG A 40 0.78 1.76 5.45
CA ARG A 40 2.16 1.97 5.91
C ARG A 40 3.18 1.47 4.88
N VAL A 41 3.01 0.25 4.36
CA VAL A 41 3.92 -0.30 3.34
C VAL A 41 3.96 0.58 2.09
N TYR A 42 2.82 1.08 1.63
CA TYR A 42 2.81 1.98 0.47
C TYR A 42 3.53 3.30 0.75
N ASN A 43 3.48 3.83 1.98
CA ASN A 43 4.28 5.00 2.36
C ASN A 43 5.78 4.72 2.33
N GLU A 44 6.22 3.60 2.94
CA GLU A 44 7.63 3.20 2.95
C GLU A 44 8.16 3.05 1.52
N MET A 45 7.40 2.41 0.62
CA MET A 45 7.76 2.30 -0.80
C MET A 45 7.83 3.66 -1.52
N ILE A 46 6.91 4.58 -1.22
CA ILE A 46 6.95 5.94 -1.80
C ILE A 46 8.22 6.66 -1.37
N GLU A 47 8.59 6.58 -0.09
CA GLU A 47 9.79 7.23 0.45
C GLU A 47 11.06 6.68 -0.23
N GLU A 48 11.17 5.36 -0.38
CA GLU A 48 12.30 4.73 -1.08
C GLU A 48 12.42 5.18 -2.55
N ILE A 49 11.30 5.25 -3.27
CA ILE A 49 11.30 5.69 -4.68
C ILE A 49 11.67 7.18 -4.79
N LEU A 50 11.20 8.02 -3.86
CA LEU A 50 11.56 9.44 -3.87
C LEU A 50 13.06 9.67 -3.68
N VAL A 51 13.73 8.85 -2.84
CA VAL A 51 15.20 8.87 -2.72
C VAL A 51 15.86 8.48 -4.06
N ARG A 52 15.39 7.40 -4.69
CA ARG A 52 15.88 6.97 -6.02
C ARG A 52 15.71 8.05 -7.09
N VAL A 53 14.59 8.76 -7.07
CA VAL A 53 14.34 9.91 -7.96
C VAL A 53 15.34 11.03 -7.70
N GLU A 54 15.57 11.41 -6.45
CA GLU A 54 16.52 12.47 -6.09
C GLU A 54 17.94 12.13 -6.56
N GLU A 55 18.39 10.89 -6.33
CA GLU A 55 19.68 10.39 -6.81
C GLU A 55 19.78 10.47 -8.35
N ARG A 56 18.75 10.00 -9.06
CA ARG A 56 18.73 10.02 -10.53
C ARG A 56 18.69 11.45 -11.08
N HIS A 57 17.92 12.33 -10.46
CA HIS A 57 17.85 13.73 -10.83
C HIS A 57 19.22 14.41 -10.70
N GLY A 58 19.92 14.15 -9.59
CA GLY A 58 21.28 14.61 -9.36
C GLY A 58 22.25 14.11 -10.44
N LEU A 59 22.20 12.81 -10.76
CA LEU A 59 23.03 12.22 -11.84
C LEU A 59 22.77 12.88 -13.20
N ILE A 60 21.51 13.06 -13.58
CA ILE A 60 21.14 13.76 -14.82
C ILE A 60 21.70 15.19 -14.83
N GLY A 61 21.63 15.89 -13.70
CA GLY A 61 22.16 17.25 -13.53
C GLY A 61 23.67 17.32 -13.74
N GLU A 62 24.43 16.38 -13.17
CA GLU A 62 25.88 16.30 -13.36
C GLU A 62 26.26 15.92 -14.81
N MET A 63 25.57 14.95 -15.41
CA MET A 63 25.87 14.50 -16.78
C MET A 63 25.68 15.62 -17.82
N LYS A 64 24.68 16.49 -17.64
CA LYS A 64 24.44 17.64 -18.52
C LYS A 64 25.54 18.70 -18.51
N LYS A 65 26.46 18.69 -17.53
CA LYS A 65 27.58 19.64 -17.48
C LYS A 65 28.70 19.30 -18.45
N PHE A 66 28.74 18.07 -18.94
CA PHE A 66 29.75 17.63 -19.88
C PHE A 66 29.28 17.89 -21.32
N VAL A 67 30.20 18.31 -22.19
CA VAL A 67 29.94 18.37 -23.63
C VAL A 67 29.93 16.91 -24.13
N GLY A 68 28.72 16.37 -24.33
CA GLY A 68 28.49 14.95 -24.62
C GLY A 68 28.66 14.56 -26.09
N GLY A 69 29.06 13.30 -26.32
CA GLY A 69 28.83 12.58 -27.57
C GLY A 69 27.65 11.63 -27.45
N HIS A 70 27.25 10.98 -28.55
CA HIS A 70 26.02 10.16 -28.68
C HIS A 70 25.71 9.25 -27.49
N VAL A 71 26.72 8.54 -26.95
CA VAL A 71 26.57 7.61 -25.83
C VAL A 71 26.14 8.32 -24.53
N LEU A 72 26.66 9.53 -24.28
CA LEU A 72 26.27 10.31 -23.10
C LEU A 72 24.83 10.82 -23.24
N ASP A 73 24.44 11.24 -24.44
CA ASP A 73 23.09 11.70 -24.72
C ASP A 73 22.07 10.58 -24.57
N GLU A 74 22.37 9.38 -25.09
CA GLU A 74 21.55 8.17 -24.90
C GLU A 74 21.38 7.83 -23.42
N ALA A 75 22.48 7.83 -22.65
CA ALA A 75 22.41 7.53 -21.22
C ALA A 75 21.54 8.55 -20.45
N VAL A 76 21.59 9.84 -20.81
CA VAL A 76 20.71 10.86 -20.23
C VAL A 76 19.25 10.63 -20.60
N VAL A 77 18.95 10.17 -21.81
CA VAL A 77 17.58 9.81 -22.22
C VAL A 77 17.07 8.62 -21.39
N ASP A 78 17.86 7.56 -21.26
CA ASP A 78 17.48 6.37 -20.48
C ASP A 78 17.23 6.68 -19.00
N LEU A 79 18.05 7.57 -18.41
CA LEU A 79 17.85 8.03 -17.04
C LEU A 79 16.55 8.84 -16.90
N LYS A 80 16.21 9.70 -17.87
CA LYS A 80 14.93 10.44 -17.81
C LYS A 80 13.73 9.51 -17.91
N VAL A 81 13.77 8.52 -18.81
CA VAL A 81 12.69 7.52 -18.92
C VAL A 81 12.52 6.77 -17.60
N SER A 82 13.63 6.35 -16.99
CA SER A 82 13.61 5.69 -15.67
C SER A 82 13.08 6.60 -14.55
N GLU A 83 13.34 7.91 -14.61
CA GLU A 83 12.80 8.89 -13.66
C GLU A 83 11.28 9.06 -13.83
N GLU A 84 10.79 9.09 -15.07
CA GLU A 84 9.36 9.15 -15.39
C GLU A 84 8.61 7.90 -14.90
N ASP A 85 9.19 6.71 -15.08
CA ASP A 85 8.64 5.45 -14.57
C ASP A 85 8.53 5.46 -13.03
N ASP A 86 9.52 6.01 -12.33
CA ASP A 86 9.48 6.18 -10.88
C ASP A 86 8.35 7.09 -10.43
N PHE A 87 8.16 8.22 -11.12
CA PHE A 87 7.04 9.12 -10.83
C PHE A 87 5.68 8.45 -11.07
N ALA A 88 5.55 7.66 -12.14
CA ALA A 88 4.34 6.89 -12.41
C ALA A 88 4.07 5.86 -11.29
N GLU A 89 5.12 5.20 -10.79
CA GLU A 89 4.98 4.27 -9.67
C GLU A 89 4.56 4.99 -8.37
N VAL A 90 5.17 6.13 -8.05
CA VAL A 90 4.77 6.96 -6.89
C VAL A 90 3.30 7.36 -6.99
N ALA A 91 2.84 7.82 -8.16
CA ALA A 91 1.45 8.19 -8.38
C ALA A 91 0.50 7.01 -8.13
N ARG A 92 0.83 5.82 -8.64
CA ARG A 92 0.07 4.59 -8.41
C ARG A 92 0.03 4.23 -6.91
N LEU A 93 1.17 4.26 -6.22
CA LEU A 93 1.25 3.95 -4.78
C LEU A 93 0.47 4.95 -3.94
N MET A 94 0.47 6.25 -4.30
CA MET A 94 -0.34 7.25 -3.61
C MET A 94 -1.84 6.96 -3.74
N GLN A 95 -2.31 6.52 -4.91
CA GLN A 95 -3.70 6.10 -5.10
C GLN A 95 -4.03 4.86 -4.25
N MET A 96 -3.16 3.85 -4.26
CA MET A 96 -3.35 2.63 -3.45
C MET A 96 -3.37 2.93 -1.95
N ARG A 97 -2.48 3.80 -1.48
CA ARG A 97 -2.47 4.31 -0.10
C ARG A 97 -3.77 5.01 0.26
N HIS A 98 -4.25 5.89 -0.61
CA HIS A 98 -5.52 6.58 -0.39
C HIS A 98 -6.68 5.58 -0.25
N VAL A 99 -6.77 4.60 -1.15
CA VAL A 99 -7.78 3.54 -1.08
C VAL A 99 -7.69 2.76 0.23
N ALA A 100 -6.49 2.34 0.64
CA ALA A 100 -6.28 1.64 1.91
C ALA A 100 -6.78 2.47 3.10
N ARG A 101 -6.46 3.77 3.14
CA ARG A 101 -6.92 4.70 4.18
C ARG A 101 -8.44 4.83 4.21
N VAL A 102 -9.09 4.95 3.06
CA VAL A 102 -10.56 4.98 2.95
C VAL A 102 -11.16 3.70 3.54
N LYS A 103 -10.59 2.53 3.22
CA LYS A 103 -11.03 1.26 3.79
C LYS A 103 -10.84 1.17 5.31
N VAL A 104 -9.76 1.72 5.87
CA VAL A 104 -9.60 1.85 7.34
C VAL A 104 -10.74 2.66 7.95
N GLY A 105 -11.15 3.76 7.29
CA GLY A 105 -12.29 4.59 7.70
C GLY A 105 -13.61 3.84 7.66
N GLU A 106 -13.92 3.16 6.55
CA GLU A 106 -15.11 2.32 6.39
C GLU A 106 -15.21 1.28 7.51
N LYS A 107 -14.14 0.50 7.74
CA LYS A 107 -14.14 -0.54 8.79
C LYS A 107 -14.27 0.05 10.19
N SER A 108 -13.67 1.21 10.45
CA SER A 108 -13.83 1.92 11.71
C SER A 108 -15.29 2.33 11.97
N ASN A 109 -16.00 2.79 10.95
CA ASN A 109 -17.41 3.16 11.06
C ASN A 109 -18.30 1.94 11.32
N ILE A 110 -18.05 0.82 10.65
CA ILE A 110 -18.78 -0.43 10.89
C ILE A 110 -18.55 -0.92 12.32
N ILE A 111 -17.30 -0.99 12.78
CA ILE A 111 -16.95 -1.41 14.15
C ILE A 111 -17.65 -0.52 15.19
N LYS A 112 -17.69 0.81 14.99
CA LYS A 112 -18.40 1.73 15.89
C LYS A 112 -19.90 1.45 15.96
N LYS A 113 -20.54 1.08 14.85
CA LYS A 113 -21.97 0.72 14.82
C LYS A 113 -22.22 -0.59 15.57
N LEU A 114 -21.33 -1.58 15.43
CA LEU A 114 -21.44 -2.86 16.14
C LEU A 114 -21.36 -2.71 17.67
N LYS A 115 -20.58 -1.74 18.18
CA LYS A 115 -20.47 -1.45 19.62
C LYS A 115 -21.69 -0.77 20.24
N LYS A 116 -22.67 -0.35 19.43
CA LYS A 116 -23.91 0.31 19.90
C LYS A 116 -25.05 -0.67 20.15
N PHE A 117 -24.85 -1.94 19.81
CA PHE A 117 -25.77 -3.05 20.09
C PHE A 117 -25.21 -3.90 21.23
#